data_AF-A0A6P5RWJ6-F1
#
_entry.id   AF-A0A6P5RWJ6-F1
#
_cell.length_a   1.000
_cell.length_b   1.000
_cell.length_c   1.000
_cell.angle_alpha   90.00
_cell.angle_beta   90.00
_cell.angle_gamma   90.00
#
_symmetry.space_group_name_H-M   'P 1'
#
loop_
_entity.id
_entity.type
_entity.pdbx_description
1 polymer ?
#
loop_
_entity_poly.entity_id
_entity_poly.type
_entity_poly.pdbx_seq_one_letter_code
_entity_poly.pdbx_strand_id
1 'polypeptide(L)'
;MGESENNMRAVKLSSPSGQKKKKRVTPRTSSSSLEEDGSPIRHILCVKNKVDVKQFEEVDDCFILDFDPFEPIQLSKLSVSDNFAGDNVDAPESPDVAVVAEKGQVACRDYPHSRHLCLKFPFETTPHESYCELCYCYVCDSAAPCGLWNLAHCHASEHIGDWKSRRYLRKQQAAAKK
;
A
#
# COMPACT_ATOMS: atom_id res chain seq x y z
N MET A 1 -30.62 51.73 -21.99
CA MET A 1 -29.98 50.80 -21.04
C MET A 1 -30.54 49.43 -21.41
N GLY A 2 -29.87 48.51 -22.08
CA GLY A 2 -28.46 48.23 -22.25
C GLY A 2 -28.41 46.71 -22.33
N GLU A 3 -28.80 46.14 -23.46
CA GLU A 3 -28.85 44.69 -23.65
C GLU A 3 -27.74 44.29 -24.62
N SER A 4 -26.73 43.68 -24.02
CA SER A 4 -25.51 43.16 -24.64
C SER A 4 -25.81 41.95 -25.53
N GLU A 5 -25.28 42.00 -26.75
CA GLU A 5 -25.23 40.89 -27.71
C GLU A 5 -24.46 39.70 -27.14
N ASN A 6 -25.08 38.52 -27.12
CA ASN A 6 -24.41 37.25 -26.87
C ASN A 6 -24.39 36.42 -28.17
N ASN A 7 -23.21 36.37 -28.81
CA ASN A 7 -22.96 35.65 -30.05
C ASN A 7 -22.55 34.21 -29.75
N MET A 8 -23.51 33.28 -29.69
CA MET A 8 -23.20 31.85 -29.72
C MET A 8 -23.11 31.35 -31.16
N ARG A 9 -21.92 30.96 -31.61
CA ARG A 9 -21.74 30.20 -32.86
C ARG A 9 -21.83 28.71 -32.54
N ALA A 10 -22.88 28.06 -33.04
CA ALA A 10 -23.01 26.60 -33.00
C ALA A 10 -22.00 25.96 -33.97
N VAL A 11 -21.03 25.21 -33.42
CA VAL A 11 -20.10 24.39 -34.21
C VAL A 11 -20.74 23.01 -34.39
N LYS A 12 -21.05 22.66 -35.65
CA LYS A 12 -21.55 21.33 -36.04
C LYS A 12 -20.45 20.30 -35.78
N LEU A 13 -20.72 19.36 -34.87
CA LEU A 13 -19.91 18.15 -34.68
C LEU A 13 -20.23 17.17 -35.81
N SER A 14 -19.29 17.01 -36.75
CA SER A 14 -19.30 15.91 -37.70
C SER A 14 -18.67 14.67 -37.06
N SER A 15 -19.42 13.56 -37.06
CA SER A 15 -18.94 12.24 -36.65
C SER A 15 -17.96 11.67 -37.67
N PRO A 16 -16.81 11.10 -37.27
CA PRO A 16 -16.04 10.21 -38.14
C PRO A 16 -16.38 8.75 -37.83
N SER A 17 -17.09 8.14 -38.77
CA SER A 17 -17.08 6.69 -38.99
C SER A 17 -15.67 6.26 -39.41
N GLY A 18 -15.05 5.34 -38.67
CA GLY A 18 -13.69 4.86 -38.95
C GLY A 18 -13.53 3.40 -38.54
N GLN A 19 -13.47 2.54 -39.54
CA GLN A 19 -13.31 1.09 -39.42
C GLN A 19 -12.01 0.73 -38.65
N LYS A 20 -12.13 -0.07 -37.57
CA LYS A 20 -10.99 -0.63 -36.82
C LYS A 20 -10.23 -1.65 -37.68
N LYS A 21 -9.16 -1.21 -38.36
CA LYS A 21 -8.13 -2.12 -38.90
C LYS A 21 -7.13 -2.47 -37.79
N LYS A 22 -7.13 -3.73 -37.36
CA LYS A 22 -6.12 -4.29 -36.45
C LYS A 22 -4.75 -4.24 -37.15
N LYS A 23 -3.88 -3.29 -36.79
CA LYS A 23 -2.47 -3.34 -37.17
C LYS A 23 -1.74 -4.21 -36.15
N ARG A 24 -1.31 -5.39 -36.61
CA ARG A 24 -0.37 -6.27 -35.92
C ARG A 24 0.99 -5.56 -35.88
N VAL A 25 1.38 -5.02 -34.73
CA VAL A 25 2.73 -4.50 -34.53
C VAL A 25 3.62 -5.67 -34.15
N THR A 26 4.57 -6.00 -35.03
CA THR A 26 5.63 -6.97 -34.79
C THR A 26 6.56 -6.47 -33.67
N PRO A 27 7.14 -7.35 -32.84
CA PRO A 27 8.11 -6.93 -31.84
C PRO A 27 9.36 -6.48 -32.58
N ARG A 28 9.70 -5.19 -32.46
CA ARG A 28 11.05 -4.73 -32.80
C ARG A 28 11.93 -5.01 -31.60
N THR A 29 12.67 -6.11 -31.67
CA THR A 29 13.89 -6.30 -30.89
C THR A 29 14.91 -5.33 -31.46
N SER A 30 14.89 -4.07 -31.04
CA SER A 30 15.98 -3.14 -31.30
C SER A 30 16.94 -3.23 -30.13
N SER A 31 17.87 -4.19 -30.22
CA SER A 31 19.19 -4.01 -29.65
C SER A 31 19.81 -2.79 -30.36
N SER A 32 19.71 -1.62 -29.75
CA SER A 32 20.47 -0.47 -30.20
C SER A 32 21.17 0.12 -29.00
N SER A 33 22.43 -0.29 -28.84
CA SER A 33 23.47 0.58 -28.29
C SER A 33 23.32 1.93 -28.99
N LEU A 34 22.83 2.94 -28.28
CA LEU A 34 22.74 4.29 -28.79
C LEU A 34 23.67 5.16 -27.96
N GLU A 35 24.77 5.45 -28.64
CA GLU A 35 25.59 6.65 -28.54
C GLU A 35 24.82 7.87 -28.02
N GLU A 36 25.53 8.64 -27.23
CA GLU A 36 25.15 9.87 -26.53
C GLU A 36 24.76 10.99 -27.53
N ASP A 37 23.56 10.93 -28.12
CA ASP A 37 22.93 12.09 -28.76
C ASP A 37 22.08 12.83 -27.72
N GLY A 38 22.41 14.10 -27.52
CA GLY A 38 21.91 15.00 -26.46
C GLY A 38 20.43 15.38 -26.55
N SER A 39 19.54 14.46 -26.93
CA SER A 39 18.11 14.60 -26.66
C SER A 39 17.82 14.19 -25.21
N PRO A 40 17.38 15.11 -24.34
CA PRO A 40 17.07 14.79 -22.94
C PRO A 40 15.85 13.87 -22.77
N ILE A 41 15.17 13.50 -23.86
CA ILE A 41 13.95 12.70 -23.84
C ILE A 41 14.28 11.26 -24.23
N ARG A 42 14.43 10.40 -23.21
CA ARG A 42 14.53 8.94 -23.38
C ARG A 42 13.19 8.39 -23.88
N HIS A 43 13.23 7.34 -24.69
CA HIS A 43 12.03 6.68 -25.17
C HIS A 43 11.34 5.95 -24.01
N ILE A 44 10.05 6.18 -23.80
CA ILE A 44 9.30 5.49 -22.75
C ILE A 44 9.00 4.07 -23.21
N LEU A 45 9.54 3.07 -22.51
CA LEU A 45 9.32 1.66 -22.76
C LEU A 45 8.02 1.18 -22.11
N CYS A 46 7.27 0.33 -22.81
CA CYS A 46 6.01 -0.23 -22.31
C CYS A 46 6.09 -1.76 -22.31
N VAL A 47 6.08 -2.36 -21.12
CA VAL A 47 6.24 -3.80 -20.89
C VAL A 47 4.89 -4.49 -20.99
N LYS A 48 4.83 -5.53 -21.83
CA LYS A 48 3.57 -6.21 -22.17
C LYS A 48 3.25 -7.46 -21.37
N ASN A 49 4.28 -8.16 -20.92
CA ASN A 49 4.13 -9.41 -20.19
C ASN A 49 4.85 -9.32 -18.86
N LYS A 50 4.25 -9.91 -17.82
CA LYS A 50 4.83 -10.00 -16.47
C LYS A 50 6.21 -10.65 -16.43
N VAL A 51 6.48 -11.58 -17.35
CA VAL A 51 7.77 -12.30 -17.42
C VAL A 51 8.92 -11.40 -17.87
N ASP A 52 8.62 -10.35 -18.63
CA ASP A 52 9.64 -9.49 -19.23
C ASP A 52 10.12 -8.41 -18.24
N VAL A 53 9.38 -8.13 -17.15
CA VAL A 53 9.67 -7.05 -16.19
C VAL A 53 11.11 -7.09 -15.67
N LYS A 54 11.61 -8.26 -15.28
CA LYS A 54 12.99 -8.40 -14.75
C LYS A 54 14.04 -7.95 -15.77
N GLN A 55 13.81 -8.25 -17.04
CA GLN A 55 14.72 -7.85 -18.10
C GLN A 55 14.70 -6.32 -18.30
N PHE A 56 13.55 -5.68 -18.09
CA PHE A 56 13.45 -4.22 -18.17
C PHE A 56 14.04 -3.53 -16.94
N GLU A 57 13.91 -4.09 -15.74
CA GLU A 57 14.54 -3.58 -14.51
C GLU A 57 16.08 -3.52 -14.60
N GLU A 58 16.70 -4.41 -15.38
CA GLU A 58 18.16 -4.40 -15.62
C GLU A 58 18.59 -3.37 -16.66
N VAL A 59 17.69 -2.90 -17.53
CA VAL A 59 18.01 -2.09 -18.72
C VAL A 59 17.57 -0.64 -18.56
N ASP A 60 16.44 -0.37 -17.91
CA ASP A 60 15.90 0.97 -17.74
C ASP A 60 15.24 1.14 -16.36
N ASP A 61 15.50 2.29 -15.74
CA ASP A 61 14.91 2.65 -14.44
C ASP A 61 13.44 3.10 -14.57
N CYS A 62 12.97 3.41 -15.79
CA CYS A 62 11.64 4.00 -16.03
C CYS A 62 10.91 3.37 -17.23
N PHE A 63 10.03 2.41 -16.95
CA PHE A 63 9.13 1.80 -17.94
C PHE A 63 7.68 1.73 -17.43
N ILE A 64 6.74 1.73 -18.37
CA ILE A 64 5.30 1.61 -18.09
C ILE A 64 4.91 0.14 -18.20
N LEU A 65 4.17 -0.38 -17.23
CA LEU A 65 3.54 -1.69 -17.35
C LEU A 65 2.20 -1.51 -18.08
N ASP A 66 1.96 -2.26 -19.15
CA ASP A 66 0.66 -2.23 -19.85
C ASP A 66 -0.41 -3.11 -19.17
N PHE A 67 -0.02 -3.83 -18.12
CA PHE A 67 -0.84 -4.68 -17.27
C PHE A 67 -0.75 -4.22 -15.82
N ASP A 68 -1.73 -4.62 -15.01
CA ASP A 68 -1.67 -4.39 -13.58
C ASP A 68 -0.69 -5.39 -12.93
N PRO A 69 0.47 -4.94 -12.39
CA PRO A 69 1.39 -5.82 -11.66
C PRO A 69 0.71 -6.49 -10.47
N PHE A 70 -0.39 -5.90 -10.01
CA PHE A 70 -1.21 -6.35 -8.90
C PHE A 70 -2.61 -6.81 -9.34
N GLU A 71 -2.77 -7.40 -10.52
CA GLU A 71 -4.05 -8.06 -10.83
C GLU A 71 -4.44 -9.05 -9.71
N PRO A 72 -5.69 -8.99 -9.22
CA PRO A 72 -6.10 -9.71 -8.02
C PRO A 72 -6.08 -11.24 -8.23
N ILE A 73 -5.74 -11.96 -7.16
CA ILE A 73 -6.11 -13.38 -6.98
C ILE A 73 -7.61 -13.48 -7.24
N GLN A 74 -8.14 -14.49 -7.92
CA GLN A 74 -9.58 -14.57 -8.24
C GLN A 74 -10.46 -14.52 -6.97
N LEU A 75 -10.82 -13.31 -6.48
CA LEU A 75 -11.65 -13.10 -5.29
C LEU A 75 -13.04 -13.73 -5.46
N SER A 76 -13.49 -13.89 -6.71
CA SER A 76 -14.74 -14.57 -7.08
C SER A 76 -14.79 -16.05 -6.68
N LYS A 77 -13.69 -16.67 -6.26
CA LYS A 77 -13.66 -18.04 -5.71
C LYS A 77 -13.63 -18.11 -4.19
N LEU A 78 -13.55 -16.97 -3.50
CA LEU A 78 -13.47 -16.91 -2.05
C LEU A 78 -14.89 -16.71 -1.49
N SER A 79 -15.71 -17.76 -1.52
CA SER A 79 -17.02 -17.74 -0.84
C SER A 79 -16.83 -18.02 0.65
N VAL A 80 -17.34 -17.15 1.51
CA VAL A 80 -17.51 -17.44 2.93
C VAL A 80 -18.68 -18.42 3.03
N SER A 81 -18.41 -19.66 3.42
CA SER A 81 -19.48 -20.60 3.74
C SER A 81 -20.03 -20.23 5.11
N ASP A 82 -21.27 -19.74 5.14
CA ASP A 82 -22.01 -19.43 6.35
C ASP A 82 -22.34 -20.74 7.08
N ASN A 83 -21.43 -21.19 7.95
CA ASN A 83 -21.61 -22.39 8.78
C ASN A 83 -21.94 -22.01 10.23
N PHE A 84 -22.78 -21.00 10.44
CA PHE A 84 -23.30 -20.65 11.76
C PHE A 84 -24.83 -20.63 11.79
N ALA A 85 -25.47 -21.61 11.13
CA ALA A 85 -26.83 -22.01 11.46
C ALA A 85 -26.78 -22.95 12.69
N GLY A 86 -26.52 -22.38 13.86
CA GLY A 86 -26.56 -23.07 15.14
C GLY A 86 -27.36 -22.25 16.14
N ASP A 87 -28.64 -22.59 16.28
CA ASP A 87 -29.57 -22.15 17.31
C ASP A 87 -28.96 -22.34 18.71
N ASN A 88 -28.23 -21.36 19.23
CA ASN A 88 -27.77 -21.29 20.61
C ASN A 88 -27.62 -19.82 21.02
N VAL A 89 -28.43 -19.42 22.01
CA VAL A 89 -28.61 -18.03 22.48
C VAL A 89 -27.42 -17.51 23.31
N ASP A 90 -26.34 -18.28 23.45
CA ASP A 90 -25.18 -17.96 24.30
C ASP A 90 -23.82 -17.97 23.56
N ALA A 91 -23.81 -17.93 22.23
CA ALA A 91 -22.57 -17.87 21.45
C ALA A 91 -22.11 -16.42 21.21
N PRO A 92 -20.79 -16.12 21.29
CA PRO A 92 -20.28 -14.79 20.98
C PRO A 92 -20.66 -14.43 19.55
N GLU A 93 -21.31 -13.26 19.42
CA GLU A 93 -21.78 -12.66 18.17
C GLU A 93 -20.75 -12.91 17.04
N SER A 94 -21.18 -13.59 15.98
CA SER A 94 -20.34 -13.78 14.80
C SER A 94 -19.89 -12.41 14.28
N PRO A 95 -18.63 -12.24 13.87
CA PRO A 95 -18.17 -10.96 13.36
C PRO A 95 -18.97 -10.55 12.12
N ASP A 96 -19.60 -9.38 12.17
CA ASP A 96 -20.39 -8.80 11.05
C ASP A 96 -19.57 -8.66 9.75
N VAL A 97 -18.23 -8.65 9.86
CA VAL A 97 -17.30 -8.46 8.75
C VAL A 97 -16.17 -9.48 8.84
N ALA A 98 -15.91 -10.17 7.73
CA ALA A 98 -14.80 -11.11 7.58
C ALA A 98 -13.83 -10.67 6.47
N VAL A 99 -12.53 -10.78 6.74
CA VAL A 99 -11.47 -10.56 5.74
C VAL A 99 -11.35 -11.80 4.87
N VAL A 100 -11.82 -11.72 3.63
CA VAL A 100 -11.84 -12.85 2.68
C VAL A 100 -10.51 -13.04 1.93
N ALA A 101 -9.72 -11.98 1.83
CA ALA A 101 -8.42 -11.98 1.15
C ALA A 101 -7.54 -10.85 1.67
N GLU A 102 -6.22 -11.05 1.61
CA GLU A 102 -5.20 -10.04 1.85
C GLU A 102 -4.24 -10.03 0.65
N LYS A 103 -3.76 -8.86 0.23
CA LYS A 103 -2.78 -8.73 -0.84
C LYS A 103 -1.73 -7.68 -0.48
N GLY A 104 -0.46 -8.04 -0.68
CA GLY A 104 0.68 -7.16 -0.43
C GLY A 104 1.17 -7.25 1.01
N GLN A 105 1.96 -6.27 1.42
CA GLN A 105 2.49 -6.17 2.79
C GLN A 105 1.54 -5.39 3.69
N VAL A 106 1.39 -5.85 4.93
CA VAL A 106 0.53 -5.23 5.94
C VAL A 106 1.37 -4.43 6.91
N ALA A 107 1.12 -3.12 7.01
CA ALA A 107 1.89 -2.19 7.85
C ALA A 107 2.11 -2.69 9.29
N CYS A 108 1.06 -3.22 9.91
CA CYS A 108 1.04 -3.67 11.30
C CYS A 108 1.57 -5.10 11.53
N ARG A 109 2.08 -5.75 10.48
CA ARG A 109 2.62 -7.13 10.52
C ARG A 109 4.00 -7.24 9.90
N ASP A 110 4.22 -6.54 8.79
CA ASP A 110 5.34 -6.70 7.87
C ASP A 110 6.29 -5.49 7.85
N TYR A 111 5.96 -4.41 8.57
CA TYR A 111 6.81 -3.23 8.75
C TYR A 111 7.02 -2.90 10.23
N PRO A 112 8.05 -2.10 10.59
CA PRO A 112 8.25 -1.67 11.96
C PRO A 112 7.02 -0.96 12.55
N HIS A 113 6.46 -1.49 13.64
CA HIS A 113 5.24 -0.99 14.26
C HIS A 113 5.32 -0.98 15.79
N SER A 114 4.51 -0.14 16.43
CA SER A 114 4.40 -0.12 17.89
C SER A 114 3.66 -1.36 18.40
N ARG A 115 3.94 -1.77 19.64
CA ARG A 115 3.31 -2.94 20.28
C ARG A 115 1.78 -2.97 20.19
N HIS A 116 1.13 -1.84 20.44
CA HIS A 116 -0.33 -1.74 20.46
C HIS A 116 -0.97 -1.90 19.07
N LEU A 117 -0.17 -1.80 17.99
CA LEU A 117 -0.62 -2.01 16.62
C LEU A 117 -0.29 -3.42 16.10
N CYS A 118 0.37 -4.27 16.88
CA CYS A 118 0.84 -5.56 16.37
C CYS A 118 -0.33 -6.49 16.00
N LEU A 119 -0.38 -6.93 14.73
CA LEU A 119 -1.36 -7.93 14.29
C LEU A 119 -0.96 -9.37 14.61
N LYS A 120 0.34 -9.67 14.77
CA LYS A 120 0.80 -11.00 15.20
C LYS A 120 0.44 -11.27 16.67
N PHE A 121 0.47 -10.22 17.49
CA PHE A 121 0.11 -10.27 18.91
C PHE A 121 -0.90 -9.16 19.21
N PRO A 122 -2.20 -9.38 18.92
CA PRO A 122 -3.23 -8.35 19.12
C PRO A 122 -3.23 -7.85 20.56
N PHE A 123 -3.25 -6.52 20.73
CA PHE A 123 -3.02 -5.89 22.03
C PHE A 123 -4.08 -6.25 23.08
N GLU A 124 -5.34 -6.39 22.66
CA GLU A 124 -6.48 -6.70 23.53
C GLU A 124 -6.49 -8.16 24.04
N THR A 125 -5.91 -9.10 23.28
CA THR A 125 -6.05 -10.55 23.52
C THR A 125 -4.77 -11.25 23.93
N THR A 126 -3.62 -10.59 23.79
CA THR A 126 -2.30 -11.17 24.10
C THR A 126 -1.62 -10.40 25.22
N PRO A 127 -0.77 -11.06 26.03
CA PRO A 127 0.02 -10.37 27.06
C PRO A 127 0.81 -9.22 26.45
N HIS A 128 0.80 -8.06 27.10
CA HIS A 128 1.40 -6.83 26.55
C HIS A 128 2.91 -6.98 26.36
N GLU A 129 3.56 -7.82 27.16
CA GLU A 129 4.98 -8.16 27.09
C GLU A 129 5.34 -8.91 25.80
N SER A 130 4.40 -9.58 25.15
CA SER A 130 4.62 -10.27 23.87
C SER A 130 5.03 -9.28 22.78
N TYR A 131 5.93 -9.66 21.87
CA TYR A 131 6.32 -8.81 20.74
C TYR A 131 6.76 -9.67 19.56
N CYS A 132 6.66 -9.12 18.34
CA CYS A 132 7.23 -9.72 17.15
C CYS A 132 8.54 -9.03 16.75
N GLU A 133 9.23 -9.61 15.76
CA GLU A 133 10.53 -9.12 15.25
C GLU A 133 10.49 -7.68 14.71
N LEU A 134 9.32 -7.20 14.30
CA LEU A 134 9.11 -5.84 13.78
C LEU A 134 8.51 -4.89 14.81
N CYS A 135 8.27 -5.34 16.03
CA CYS A 135 7.79 -4.45 17.08
C CYS A 135 8.90 -3.49 17.53
N TYR A 136 8.53 -2.24 17.80
CA TYR A 136 9.38 -1.27 18.48
C TYR A 136 8.70 -0.71 19.73
N CYS A 137 9.52 -0.22 20.66
CA CYS A 137 9.05 0.48 21.84
C CYS A 137 8.61 1.90 21.48
N TYR A 138 7.31 2.17 21.62
CA TYR A 138 6.71 3.48 21.32
C TYR A 138 7.40 4.65 22.03
N VAL A 139 7.91 4.44 23.25
CA VAL A 139 8.55 5.49 24.05
C VAL A 139 10.01 5.68 23.66
N CYS A 140 10.73 4.59 23.37
CA CYS A 140 12.18 4.60 23.14
C CYS A 140 12.58 4.82 21.67
N ASP A 141 11.67 4.55 20.72
CA ASP A 141 11.99 4.46 19.29
C ASP A 141 13.12 3.46 18.99
N SER A 142 13.13 2.34 19.72
CA SER A 142 14.08 1.23 19.57
C SER A 142 13.34 -0.09 19.37
N ALA A 143 14.00 -1.08 18.75
CA ALA A 143 13.45 -2.43 18.63
C ALA A 143 12.97 -2.97 19.99
N ALA A 144 11.84 -3.68 19.98
CA ALA A 144 11.34 -4.37 21.16
C ALA A 144 12.15 -5.65 21.41
N PRO A 145 12.44 -6.00 22.68
CA PRO A 145 12.12 -5.25 23.89
C PRO A 145 13.19 -4.20 24.21
N CYS A 146 12.78 -3.07 24.78
CA CYS A 146 13.72 -2.11 25.38
C CYS A 146 13.97 -2.44 26.87
N GLY A 147 14.95 -1.80 27.52
CA GLY A 147 15.28 -2.07 28.94
C GLY A 147 14.14 -1.84 29.95
N LEU A 148 13.12 -1.04 29.61
CA LEU A 148 11.94 -0.80 30.45
C LEU A 148 10.67 -1.50 29.93
N TRP A 149 10.84 -2.47 29.03
CA TRP A 149 9.73 -3.15 28.34
C TRP A 149 8.74 -3.78 29.32
N ASN A 150 9.18 -4.78 30.07
CA ASN A 150 8.36 -5.54 31.02
C ASN A 150 7.91 -4.73 32.25
N LEU A 151 8.43 -3.52 32.43
CA LEU A 151 8.06 -2.67 33.57
C LEU A 151 6.85 -1.82 33.26
N ALA A 152 6.80 -1.23 32.05
CA ALA A 152 5.71 -0.33 31.69
C ALA A 152 5.62 -0.08 30.18
N HIS A 153 6.73 -0.11 29.46
CA HIS A 153 6.76 0.32 28.06
C HIS A 153 6.01 -0.62 27.11
N CYS A 154 5.78 -1.87 27.51
CA CYS A 154 4.92 -2.80 26.79
C CYS A 154 3.45 -2.33 26.71
N HIS A 155 2.98 -1.56 27.70
CA HIS A 155 1.63 -0.97 27.72
C HIS A 155 1.53 0.36 26.96
N ALA A 156 2.61 0.81 26.31
CA ALA A 156 2.63 2.11 25.66
C ALA A 156 1.75 2.15 24.40
N SER A 157 0.74 3.02 24.43
CA SER A 157 -0.21 3.25 23.35
C SER A 157 -0.29 4.74 22.99
N GLU A 158 -0.46 5.05 21.71
CA GLU A 158 -0.67 6.42 21.23
C GLU A 158 -1.98 7.02 21.77
N HIS A 159 -2.97 6.17 22.05
CA HIS A 159 -4.29 6.60 22.53
C HIS A 159 -4.26 7.14 23.97
N ILE A 160 -3.20 6.87 24.73
CA ILE A 160 -3.05 7.33 26.11
C ILE A 160 -2.12 8.55 26.13
N GLY A 161 -2.64 9.70 26.58
CA GLY A 161 -1.93 10.98 26.55
C GLY A 161 -0.57 10.97 27.26
N ASP A 162 -0.46 10.24 28.37
CA ASP A 162 0.77 10.17 29.18
C ASP A 162 1.96 9.60 28.39
N TRP A 163 1.71 8.64 27.49
CA TRP A 163 2.77 8.04 26.67
C TRP A 163 3.28 8.99 25.60
N LYS A 164 2.41 9.83 25.02
CA LYS A 164 2.81 10.90 24.08
C LYS A 164 3.77 11.87 24.75
N SER A 165 3.42 12.33 25.95
CA SER A 165 4.26 13.24 26.75
C SER A 165 5.62 12.62 27.11
N ARG A 166 5.62 11.35 27.57
CA ARG A 166 6.85 10.60 27.88
C ARG A 166 7.77 10.45 26.66
N ARG A 167 7.21 10.12 25.50
CA ARG A 167 7.96 10.00 24.25
C ARG A 167 8.58 11.34 23.84
N TYR A 168 7.83 12.42 23.91
CA TYR A 168 8.31 13.76 23.60
C TYR A 168 9.47 14.19 24.51
N LEU A 169 9.33 13.99 25.83
CA LEU A 169 10.39 14.30 26.79
C LEU A 169 11.67 13.50 26.51
N ARG A 170 11.54 12.21 26.21
CA ARG A 170 12.69 11.36 25.87
C ARG A 170 13.42 11.84 24.62
N LYS A 171 12.69 12.28 23.59
CA LYS A 171 13.28 12.85 22.37
C LYS A 171 14.07 14.12 22.67
N GLN A 172 13.55 15.01 23.52
CA GLN A 172 14.29 16.19 23.96
C GLN A 172 15.57 15.85 24.73
N GLN A 173 15.49 14.89 25.66
CA GLN A 173 16.67 14.43 26.42
C GLN A 173 17.74 13.81 25.51
N ALA A 174 17.35 13.10 24.46
CA ALA A 174 18.27 12.53 23.49
C ALA A 174 18.92 13.62 22.61
N ALA A 175 18.17 14.66 22.26
CA ALA A 175 18.68 15.80 21.50
C ALA A 175 19.67 16.65 22.32
N ALA A 176 19.40 16.84 23.61
CA ALA A 176 20.27 17.61 24.52
C ALA A 176 21.60 16.90 24.87
N LYS A 177 21.74 15.61 24.55
CA LYS A 177 22.95 14.82 24.77
C LYS A 177 23.87 14.73 23.54
N LYS A 178 23.47 15.35 22.43
CA LYS A 178 24.27 15.47 21.20
C LYS A 178 24.99 16.81 21.19
#